data_AF-A0A9P1G3P8-F1
#
_entry.id   AF-A0A9P1G3P8-F1
#
_cell.length_a   1.000
_cell.length_b   1.000
_cell.length_c   1.000
_cell.angle_alpha   90.00
_cell.angle_beta   90.00
_cell.angle_gamma   90.00
#
_symmetry.space_group_name_H-M   'P 1'
#
loop_
_entity.id
_entity.type
_entity.pdbx_description
1 polymer ?
#
loop_
_entity_poly.entity_id
_entity_poly.type
_entity_poly.pdbx_seq_one_letter_code
_entity_poly.pdbx_strand_id
1 'polypeptide(L)'
;EHGARLSSDVLDELKTISSSKVRGALEDILQPLILKDKRLRCPLWIWVQLGSVQASEALVRNASHDEEIDIDVLVGLQRCRGPTVDKEQISNLLQEHLGAEEFQRLSAAAATRRMLLELREAHTEEREPELDLILEALAQGANANAQEEDEDETDEEDAEDEEEDADGSMEEDEAQSESEDKANDEVSEEDDREDGETEPEGEWDE
;
A
#
# COMPACT_ATOMS: atom_id res chain seq x y z
N GLU A 1 36.32 -3.26 -8.08
CA GLU A 1 34.87 -3.32 -8.33
C GLU A 1 34.26 -2.02 -7.83
N HIS A 2 33.82 -1.15 -8.73
CA HIS A 2 33.01 0.00 -8.35
C HIS A 2 31.58 -0.51 -8.16
N GLY A 3 31.26 -0.94 -6.94
CA GLY A 3 29.92 -1.44 -6.62
C GLY A 3 28.95 -0.27 -6.57
N ALA A 4 28.13 -0.12 -7.60
CA ALA A 4 26.96 0.74 -7.53
C ALA A 4 26.12 0.29 -6.32
N ARG A 5 25.75 1.23 -5.45
CA ARG A 5 24.88 0.98 -4.32
C ARG A 5 23.45 1.28 -4.74
N LEU A 6 22.52 0.45 -4.28
CA LEU A 6 21.10 0.73 -4.43
C LEU A 6 20.75 1.86 -3.46
N SER A 7 20.32 3.01 -3.99
CA SER A 7 19.76 4.11 -3.20
C SER A 7 18.25 3.97 -3.05
N SER A 8 17.66 4.68 -2.09
CA SER A 8 16.20 4.78 -1.95
C SER A 8 15.58 5.36 -3.22
N ASP A 9 16.19 6.39 -3.78
CA ASP A 9 15.71 7.07 -4.98
C ASP A 9 15.47 6.08 -6.14
N VAL A 10 16.36 5.11 -6.34
CA VAL A 10 16.18 4.09 -7.40
C VAL A 10 14.96 3.20 -7.14
N LEU A 11 14.65 2.92 -5.86
CA LEU A 11 13.44 2.19 -5.49
C LEU A 11 12.20 3.07 -5.68
N ASP A 12 12.27 4.36 -5.33
CA ASP A 12 11.14 5.27 -5.52
C ASP A 12 10.83 5.50 -7.01
N GLU A 13 11.85 5.58 -7.86
CA GLU A 13 11.68 5.59 -9.32
C GLU A 13 10.98 4.31 -9.85
N LEU A 14 11.19 3.16 -9.20
CA LEU A 14 10.49 1.94 -9.62
C LEU A 14 8.97 2.02 -9.43
N LYS A 15 8.49 2.87 -8.51
CA LYS A 15 7.05 3.08 -8.28
C LYS A 15 6.39 3.75 -9.48
N THR A 16 7.08 4.69 -10.12
CA THR A 16 6.55 5.53 -11.20
C THR A 16 6.40 4.76 -12.52
N ILE A 17 7.10 3.63 -12.68
CA ILE A 17 7.10 2.83 -13.91
C ILE A 17 5.86 1.92 -13.97
N SER A 18 4.94 2.28 -14.85
CA SER A 18 3.73 1.53 -15.16
C SER A 18 4.00 0.33 -16.08
N SER A 19 4.86 0.50 -17.11
CA SER A 19 5.12 -0.56 -18.09
C SER A 19 5.66 -1.82 -17.41
N SER A 20 4.89 -2.89 -17.54
CA SER A 20 5.19 -4.19 -16.94
C SER A 20 6.54 -4.75 -17.42
N LYS A 21 6.86 -4.54 -18.70
CA LYS A 21 8.10 -5.01 -19.34
C LYS A 21 9.33 -4.27 -18.82
N VAL A 22 9.28 -2.93 -18.76
CA VAL A 22 10.40 -2.11 -18.28
C VAL A 22 10.64 -2.35 -16.80
N ARG A 23 9.57 -2.32 -16.00
CA ARG A 23 9.62 -2.61 -14.56
C ARG A 23 10.21 -4.00 -14.29
N GLY A 24 9.74 -5.03 -14.98
CA GLY A 24 10.25 -6.40 -14.83
C GLY A 24 11.75 -6.53 -15.11
N ALA A 25 12.24 -5.84 -16.15
CA ALA A 25 13.67 -5.83 -16.48
C ALA A 25 14.51 -5.14 -15.39
N LEU A 26 14.02 -4.06 -14.79
CA LEU A 26 14.69 -3.40 -13.67
C LEU A 26 14.68 -4.27 -12.42
N GLU A 27 13.56 -4.88 -12.08
CA GLU A 27 13.46 -5.81 -10.95
C GLU A 27 14.43 -6.99 -11.08
N ASP A 28 14.57 -7.56 -12.28
CA ASP A 28 15.51 -8.67 -12.52
C ASP A 28 16.97 -8.25 -12.25
N ILE A 29 17.30 -6.96 -12.42
CA ILE A 29 18.61 -6.38 -12.10
C ILE A 29 18.72 -6.07 -10.59
N LEU A 30 17.66 -5.52 -9.99
CA LEU A 30 17.65 -5.06 -8.60
C LEU A 30 17.55 -6.22 -7.60
N GLN A 31 16.77 -7.25 -7.89
CA GLN A 31 16.48 -8.34 -6.97
C GLN A 31 17.75 -9.06 -6.46
N PRO A 32 18.73 -9.44 -7.30
CA PRO A 32 19.97 -10.03 -6.81
C PRO A 32 20.77 -9.09 -5.89
N LEU A 33 20.69 -7.78 -6.11
CA LEU A 33 21.39 -6.79 -5.27
C LEU A 33 20.72 -6.66 -3.91
N ILE A 34 19.38 -6.59 -3.90
CA ILE A 34 18.54 -6.57 -2.69
C ILE A 34 18.80 -7.81 -1.84
N LEU A 35 18.77 -9.00 -2.44
CA LEU A 35 18.95 -10.26 -1.72
C LEU A 35 20.40 -10.48 -1.24
N LYS A 36 21.39 -9.91 -1.92
CA LYS A 36 22.81 -10.05 -1.55
C LYS A 36 23.19 -9.13 -0.40
N ASP A 37 22.69 -7.90 -0.37
CA ASP A 37 23.04 -6.92 0.66
C ASP A 37 22.07 -6.96 1.85
N LYS A 38 22.43 -7.77 2.86
CA LYS A 38 21.66 -7.89 4.11
C LYS A 38 21.57 -6.59 4.93
N ARG A 39 22.36 -5.57 4.60
CA ARG A 39 22.32 -4.27 5.29
C ARG A 39 21.31 -3.32 4.67
N LEU A 40 20.88 -3.61 3.43
CA LEU A 40 19.88 -2.83 2.75
C LEU A 40 18.52 -3.05 3.41
N ARG A 41 17.99 -2.00 4.04
CA ARG A 41 16.61 -1.98 4.49
C ARG A 41 15.76 -1.55 3.31
N CYS A 42 14.98 -2.48 2.77
CA CYS A 42 13.99 -2.16 1.75
C CYS A 42 12.63 -1.94 2.43
N PRO A 43 11.84 -0.97 1.95
CA PRO A 43 10.48 -0.74 2.43
C PRO A 43 9.57 -1.94 2.15
N LEU A 44 8.47 -2.06 2.89
CA LEU A 44 7.55 -3.20 2.80
C LEU A 44 7.07 -3.47 1.36
N TRP A 45 6.72 -2.43 0.62
CA TRP A 45 6.17 -2.54 -0.74
C TRP A 45 7.10 -3.29 -1.71
N ILE A 46 8.44 -3.17 -1.56
CA ILE A 46 9.40 -3.91 -2.39
C ILE A 46 9.29 -5.42 -2.14
N TRP A 47 9.22 -5.83 -0.88
CA TRP A 47 9.14 -7.26 -0.53
C TRP A 47 7.83 -7.87 -0.99
N VAL A 48 6.74 -7.11 -0.88
CA VAL A 48 5.43 -7.49 -1.41
C VAL A 48 5.48 -7.65 -2.93
N GLN A 49 6.05 -6.69 -3.66
CA GLN A 49 6.16 -6.75 -5.12
C GLN A 49 7.06 -7.90 -5.62
N LEU A 50 8.12 -8.23 -4.88
CA LEU A 50 8.96 -9.39 -5.16
C LEU A 50 8.32 -10.72 -4.74
N GLY A 51 7.16 -10.71 -4.08
CA GLY A 51 6.47 -11.91 -3.61
C GLY A 51 7.15 -12.61 -2.42
N SER A 52 7.90 -11.87 -1.59
CA SER A 52 8.61 -12.45 -0.46
C SER A 52 7.74 -12.55 0.79
N VAL A 53 6.96 -13.64 0.90
CA VAL A 53 6.03 -13.86 2.03
C VAL A 53 6.73 -13.68 3.39
N GLN A 54 7.89 -14.30 3.59
CA GLN A 54 8.61 -14.24 4.86
C GLN A 54 9.08 -12.83 5.24
N ALA A 55 9.55 -12.05 4.25
CA ALA A 55 10.00 -10.69 4.51
C ALA A 55 8.81 -9.75 4.77
N SER A 56 7.73 -9.90 4.00
CA SER A 56 6.48 -9.16 4.23
C SER A 56 5.88 -9.46 5.60
N GLU A 57 5.79 -10.73 5.99
CA GLU A 57 5.31 -11.14 7.31
C GLU A 57 6.16 -10.57 8.44
N ALA A 58 7.49 -10.64 8.31
CA ALA A 58 8.41 -10.12 9.32
C ALA A 58 8.28 -8.60 9.50
N LEU A 59 8.00 -7.84 8.43
CA LEU A 59 7.80 -6.39 8.52
C LEU A 59 6.43 -6.04 9.08
N VAL A 60 5.36 -6.67 8.59
CA VAL A 60 3.97 -6.41 9.05
C VAL A 60 3.77 -6.76 10.53
N ARG A 61 4.37 -7.85 11.01
CA ARG A 61 4.19 -8.31 12.41
C ARG A 61 5.10 -7.60 13.40
N ASN A 62 6.14 -6.93 12.93
CA ASN A 62 7.13 -6.34 13.82
C ASN A 62 6.68 -4.94 14.24
N ALA A 63 6.01 -4.84 15.39
CA ALA A 63 5.55 -3.59 15.97
C ALA A 63 6.66 -2.54 16.26
N SER A 64 7.94 -2.92 16.16
CA SER A 64 9.06 -1.97 16.24
C SER A 64 9.43 -1.33 14.91
N HIS A 65 8.88 -1.84 13.81
CA HIS A 65 8.93 -1.22 12.49
C HIS A 65 7.61 -0.49 12.27
N ASP A 66 7.68 0.84 12.28
CA ASP A 66 6.56 1.73 11.97
C ASP A 66 6.33 1.79 10.44
N GLU A 67 6.30 0.63 9.79
CA GLU A 67 6.02 0.52 8.36
C GLU A 67 4.49 0.56 8.19
N GLU A 68 3.99 1.72 7.77
CA GLU A 68 2.59 1.90 7.42
C GLU A 68 2.25 1.08 6.17
N ILE A 69 1.12 0.37 6.20
CA ILE A 69 0.58 -0.30 5.01
C ILE A 69 -0.24 0.74 4.24
N ASP A 70 0.40 1.37 3.26
CA ASP A 70 -0.15 2.44 2.45
C ASP A 70 -0.52 1.97 1.03
N ILE A 71 -0.89 2.92 0.17
CA ILE A 71 -1.22 2.68 -1.25
C ILE A 71 -0.04 2.04 -2.00
N ASP A 72 1.22 2.38 -1.70
CA ASP A 72 2.38 1.82 -2.38
C ASP A 72 2.52 0.31 -2.12
N VAL A 73 2.22 -0.13 -0.89
CA VAL A 73 2.21 -1.56 -0.54
C VAL A 73 1.18 -2.32 -1.37
N LEU A 74 -0.04 -1.77 -1.53
CA LEU A 74 -1.09 -2.40 -2.31
C LEU A 74 -0.81 -2.36 -3.82
N VAL A 75 -0.19 -1.28 -4.33
CA VAL A 75 0.34 -1.25 -5.71
C VAL A 75 1.39 -2.36 -5.90
N GLY A 76 2.28 -2.54 -4.92
CA GLY A 76 3.25 -3.63 -4.89
C GLY A 76 2.57 -5.00 -4.96
N LEU A 77 1.48 -5.21 -4.22
CA LEU A 77 0.71 -6.47 -4.24
C LEU A 77 0.09 -6.73 -5.62
N GLN A 78 -0.49 -5.70 -6.24
CA GLN A 78 -1.06 -5.79 -7.58
C GLN A 78 0.01 -6.13 -8.63
N ARG A 79 1.22 -5.57 -8.48
CA ARG A 79 2.40 -5.81 -9.31
C ARG A 79 3.20 -7.07 -8.94
N CYS A 80 2.76 -7.81 -7.91
CA CYS A 80 3.52 -8.93 -7.36
C CYS A 80 3.88 -9.97 -8.43
N ARG A 81 5.17 -10.31 -8.52
CA ARG A 81 5.71 -11.31 -9.46
C ARG A 81 5.90 -12.70 -8.86
N GLY A 82 5.61 -12.85 -7.57
CA GLY A 82 5.63 -14.14 -6.91
C GLY A 82 4.62 -15.13 -7.52
N PRO A 83 4.76 -16.44 -7.22
CA PRO A 83 3.70 -17.40 -7.47
C PRO A 83 2.35 -16.91 -6.93
N THR A 84 1.24 -17.29 -7.59
CA THR A 84 -0.11 -16.92 -7.16
C THR A 84 -0.39 -17.25 -5.69
N VAL A 85 0.14 -18.38 -5.21
CA VAL A 85 0.04 -18.81 -3.82
C VAL A 85 0.70 -17.81 -2.86
N ASP A 86 1.88 -17.29 -3.22
CA ASP A 86 2.60 -16.32 -2.40
C ASP A 86 1.87 -14.97 -2.39
N LYS A 87 1.34 -14.55 -3.54
CA LYS A 87 0.50 -13.35 -3.66
C LYS A 87 -0.76 -13.45 -2.79
N GLU A 88 -1.46 -14.58 -2.80
CA GLU A 88 -2.63 -14.83 -1.96
C GLU A 88 -2.27 -14.82 -0.46
N GLN A 89 -1.16 -15.43 -0.07
CA GLN A 89 -0.70 -15.40 1.32
C GLN A 89 -0.38 -13.98 1.80
N ILE A 90 0.31 -13.18 0.98
CA ILE A 90 0.59 -11.78 1.30
C ILE A 90 -0.71 -10.97 1.35
N SER A 91 -1.64 -11.20 0.42
CA SER A 91 -2.95 -10.55 0.44
C SER A 91 -3.71 -10.82 1.74
N ASN A 92 -3.76 -12.08 2.18
CA ASN A 92 -4.43 -12.47 3.42
C ASN A 92 -3.75 -11.84 4.64
N LEU A 93 -2.42 -11.82 4.67
CA LEU A 93 -1.64 -11.17 5.73
C LEU A 93 -1.98 -9.67 5.85
N LEU A 94 -1.98 -8.95 4.73
CA LEU A 94 -2.29 -7.52 4.72
C LEU A 94 -3.76 -7.26 5.10
N GLN A 95 -4.67 -8.10 4.62
CA GLN A 95 -6.10 -8.01 4.96
C GLN A 95 -6.37 -8.31 6.43
N GLU A 96 -5.69 -9.29 7.04
CA GLU A 96 -5.79 -9.59 8.47
C GLU A 96 -5.31 -8.41 9.32
N HIS A 97 -4.25 -7.74 8.88
CA HIS A 97 -3.67 -6.60 9.61
C HIS A 97 -4.53 -5.33 9.51
N LEU A 98 -5.02 -5.00 8.31
CA LEU A 98 -5.81 -3.78 8.06
C LEU A 98 -7.30 -3.93 8.42
N GLY A 99 -7.82 -5.16 8.33
CA GLY A 99 -9.26 -5.40 8.23
C GLY A 99 -9.76 -5.32 6.79
N ALA A 100 -10.89 -6.00 6.52
CA ALA A 100 -11.40 -6.18 5.17
C ALA A 100 -11.83 -4.88 4.48
N GLU A 101 -12.48 -3.96 5.21
CA GLU A 101 -12.96 -2.69 4.67
C GLU A 101 -11.81 -1.79 4.24
N GLU A 102 -10.83 -1.61 5.13
CA GLU A 102 -9.67 -0.76 4.87
C GLU A 102 -8.77 -1.35 3.76
N PHE A 103 -8.57 -2.67 3.77
CA PHE A 103 -7.89 -3.36 2.69
C PHE A 103 -8.58 -3.14 1.34
N GLN A 104 -9.91 -3.23 1.28
CA GLN A 104 -10.66 -2.98 0.05
C GLN A 104 -10.54 -1.52 -0.41
N ARG A 105 -10.64 -0.56 0.52
CA ARG A 105 -10.48 0.88 0.24
C ARG A 105 -9.10 1.18 -0.35
N LEU A 106 -8.04 0.71 0.30
CA LEU A 106 -6.66 0.90 -0.16
C LEU A 106 -6.37 0.15 -1.46
N SER A 107 -6.93 -1.05 -1.65
CA SER A 107 -6.81 -1.81 -2.91
C SER A 107 -7.44 -1.07 -4.09
N ALA A 108 -8.63 -0.49 -3.92
CA ALA A 108 -9.27 0.33 -4.96
C ALA A 108 -8.49 1.62 -5.26
N ALA A 109 -7.93 2.27 -4.22
CA ALA A 109 -7.06 3.43 -4.38
C ALA A 109 -5.76 3.08 -5.14
N ALA A 110 -5.12 1.96 -4.80
CA ALA A 110 -3.96 1.43 -5.49
C ALA A 110 -4.25 1.09 -6.95
N ALA A 111 -5.41 0.47 -7.23
CA ALA A 111 -5.83 0.19 -8.59
C ALA A 111 -6.04 1.48 -9.39
N THR A 112 -6.64 2.49 -8.78
CA THR A 112 -6.81 3.83 -9.38
C THR A 112 -5.45 4.46 -9.70
N ARG A 113 -4.51 4.48 -8.74
CA ARG A 113 -3.16 5.01 -8.95
C ARG A 113 -2.41 4.28 -10.05
N ARG A 114 -2.50 2.94 -10.10
CA ARG A 114 -1.87 2.12 -11.13
C ARG A 114 -2.43 2.44 -12.52
N MET A 115 -3.74 2.66 -12.63
CA MET A 115 -4.40 3.07 -13.88
C MET A 115 -3.92 4.45 -14.34
N LEU A 116 -3.88 5.44 -13.45
CA LEU A 116 -3.43 6.80 -13.78
C LEU A 116 -1.96 6.82 -14.22
N LEU A 117 -1.08 6.11 -13.51
CA LEU A 117 0.34 5.99 -13.90
C LEU A 117 0.52 5.44 -15.32
N GLU A 118 -0.26 4.42 -15.70
CA GLU A 118 -0.22 3.87 -17.06
C GLU A 118 -0.69 4.89 -18.10
N LEU A 119 -1.76 5.63 -17.83
CA LEU A 119 -2.25 6.66 -18.75
C LEU A 119 -1.25 7.82 -18.90
N ARG A 120 -0.63 8.26 -17.80
CA ARG A 120 0.40 9.30 -17.77
C ARG A 120 1.65 8.89 -18.55
N GLU A 121 2.18 7.70 -18.27
CA GLU A 121 3.36 7.19 -18.96
C GLU A 121 3.07 6.98 -20.44
N ALA A 122 1.93 6.37 -20.79
CA ALA A 122 1.52 6.17 -22.17
C ALA A 122 1.41 7.50 -22.94
N HIS A 123 0.83 8.51 -22.29
CA HIS A 123 0.74 9.86 -22.86
C HIS A 123 2.12 10.50 -23.06
N THR A 124 2.98 10.45 -22.04
CA THR A 124 4.33 11.04 -22.06
C THR A 124 5.23 10.39 -23.11
N GLU A 125 5.11 9.07 -23.29
CA GLU A 125 5.89 8.31 -24.26
C GLU A 125 5.25 8.25 -25.66
N GLU A 126 4.11 8.92 -25.87
CA GLU A 126 3.33 8.88 -27.12
C GLU A 126 3.00 7.43 -27.59
N ARG A 127 2.77 6.52 -26.64
CA ARG A 127 2.42 5.11 -26.90
C ARG A 127 0.96 4.83 -26.62
N GLU A 128 0.48 3.69 -27.12
CA GLU A 128 -0.84 3.18 -26.74
C GLU A 128 -0.81 2.67 -25.29
N PRO A 129 -1.85 2.95 -24.48
CA PRO A 129 -1.96 2.38 -23.15
C PRO A 129 -2.08 0.84 -23.16
N GLU A 130 -1.47 0.18 -22.18
CA GLU A 130 -1.60 -1.26 -21.92
C GLU A 130 -3.03 -1.57 -21.44
N LEU A 131 -3.94 -1.86 -22.38
CA LEU A 131 -5.37 -2.07 -22.08
C LEU A 131 -5.63 -3.17 -21.03
N ASP A 132 -4.81 -4.23 -21.02
CA ASP A 132 -4.94 -5.31 -20.03
C ASP A 132 -4.72 -4.79 -18.61
N LEU A 133 -3.78 -3.87 -18.41
CA LEU A 133 -3.52 -3.22 -17.12
C LEU A 133 -4.72 -2.37 -16.70
N ILE A 134 -5.27 -1.58 -17.63
CA ILE A 134 -6.45 -0.72 -17.36
C ILE A 134 -7.66 -1.58 -16.99
N LEU A 135 -7.93 -2.65 -17.74
CA LEU A 135 -9.04 -3.57 -17.46
C LEU A 135 -8.87 -4.28 -16.13
N GLU A 136 -7.65 -4.72 -15.80
CA GLU A 136 -7.34 -5.34 -14.51
C GLU A 136 -7.56 -4.35 -13.35
N ALA A 137 -7.10 -3.11 -13.49
CA ALA A 137 -7.29 -2.07 -12.48
C ALA A 137 -8.78 -1.76 -12.26
N LEU A 138 -9.57 -1.64 -13.34
CA LEU A 138 -11.02 -1.44 -13.24
C LEU A 138 -11.72 -2.63 -12.56
N ALA A 139 -11.32 -3.87 -12.87
CA ALA A 139 -11.84 -5.06 -12.20
C ALA A 139 -11.50 -5.09 -10.70
N GLN A 140 -10.40 -4.45 -10.30
CA GLN A 140 -9.99 -4.27 -8.90
C GLN A 140 -10.63 -3.06 -8.21
N GLY A 141 -11.58 -2.38 -8.88
CA GLY A 141 -12.34 -1.27 -8.30
C GLY A 141 -11.71 0.11 -8.50
N ALA A 142 -10.81 0.27 -9.48
CA ALA A 142 -10.29 1.59 -9.84
C ALA A 142 -11.42 2.58 -10.20
N ASN A 143 -11.29 3.82 -9.76
CA ASN A 143 -12.21 4.89 -10.10
C ASN A 143 -11.94 5.41 -11.52
N ALA A 144 -12.79 5.04 -12.47
CA ALA A 144 -12.69 5.45 -13.88
C ALA A 144 -12.81 6.97 -14.10
N ASN A 145 -13.35 7.72 -13.13
CA ASN A 145 -13.49 9.18 -13.19
C ASN A 145 -12.40 9.91 -12.40
N ALA A 146 -11.42 9.19 -11.84
CA ALA A 146 -10.32 9.82 -11.13
C ALA A 146 -9.49 10.70 -12.08
N GLN A 147 -9.03 11.82 -11.54
CA GLN A 147 -8.11 12.73 -12.19
C GLN A 147 -6.83 12.78 -11.38
N GLU A 148 -5.72 13.10 -12.03
CA GLU A 148 -4.48 13.38 -11.31
C GLU A 148 -4.65 14.73 -10.61
N GLU A 149 -4.31 14.78 -9.33
CA GLU A 149 -4.23 16.05 -8.61
C GLU A 149 -2.92 16.71 -9.06
N ASP A 150 -3.01 17.97 -9.52
CA ASP A 150 -1.83 18.73 -9.94
C ASP A 150 -0.97 19.00 -8.68
N GLU A 151 0.12 18.22 -8.51
CA GLU A 151 1.06 18.34 -7.38
C GLU A 151 1.74 19.73 -7.29
N ASP A 152 1.55 20.58 -8.29
CA ASP A 152 2.10 21.93 -8.39
C ASP A 152 1.29 23.02 -7.64
N GLU A 153 0.12 22.71 -7.06
CA GLU A 153 -0.75 23.72 -6.41
C GLU A 153 -0.55 23.90 -4.88
N THR A 154 0.46 23.28 -4.26
CA THR A 154 0.62 23.30 -2.78
C THR A 154 1.87 23.99 -2.22
N ASP A 155 2.58 24.86 -2.96
CA ASP A 155 3.80 25.49 -2.42
C ASP A 155 3.95 27.00 -2.66
N GLU A 156 2.85 27.75 -2.83
CA GLU A 156 2.89 29.21 -2.75
C GLU A 156 1.67 29.74 -1.98
N GLU A 157 1.94 30.58 -0.96
CA GLU A 157 1.00 31.35 -0.12
C GLU A 157 0.59 30.74 1.25
N ASP A 158 1.51 30.68 2.22
CA ASP A 158 1.27 31.30 3.56
C ASP A 158 2.55 31.39 4.43
N ALA A 159 3.55 32.15 3.95
CA ALA A 159 4.72 32.48 4.76
C ALA A 159 5.05 33.98 4.65
N GLU A 160 4.06 34.84 4.86
CA GLU A 160 4.30 36.24 5.18
C GLU A 160 3.39 36.71 6.33
N ASP A 161 4.03 37.37 7.31
CA ASP A 161 3.45 38.21 8.38
C ASP A 161 2.82 37.47 9.59
N GLU A 162 3.20 37.69 10.86
CA GLU A 162 3.85 38.84 11.50
C GLU A 162 4.71 38.36 12.69
N GLU A 163 5.96 38.83 12.77
CA GLU A 163 6.73 38.86 14.01
C GLU A 163 6.15 39.97 14.91
N GLU A 164 5.20 39.65 15.78
CA GLU A 164 4.82 40.51 16.90
C GLU A 164 5.42 40.00 18.22
N ASP A 165 6.26 40.85 18.80
CA ASP A 165 6.92 40.73 20.10
C ASP A 165 5.96 40.32 21.24
N ALA A 166 6.09 39.08 21.73
CA ALA A 166 5.44 38.63 22.96
C ALA A 166 6.40 38.70 24.16
N ASP A 167 6.59 39.90 24.72
CA ASP A 167 7.06 40.12 26.10
C ASP A 167 5.84 40.11 27.03
N GLY A 168 5.69 39.03 27.82
CA GLY A 168 4.52 38.81 28.68
C GLY A 168 4.71 37.71 29.72
N SER A 169 5.57 37.98 30.71
CA SER A 169 5.49 37.63 32.14
C SER A 169 4.28 36.81 32.68
N MET A 170 4.58 36.00 33.72
CA MET A 170 3.69 35.45 34.78
C MET A 170 2.77 34.29 34.37
N GLU A 171 2.49 33.26 35.18
CA GLU A 171 2.87 32.86 36.54
C GLU A 171 2.50 31.38 36.69
N GLU A 172 3.06 30.74 37.71
CA GLU A 172 2.75 29.39 38.19
C GLU A 172 1.25 29.19 38.41
N ASP A 173 0.72 28.00 38.09
CA ASP A 173 -0.22 27.35 39.02
C ASP A 173 -0.31 25.83 38.75
N GLU A 174 -0.01 25.09 39.82
CA GLU A 174 -0.28 23.66 39.94
C GLU A 174 -1.79 23.42 40.12
N ALA A 175 -2.33 22.40 39.46
CA ALA A 175 -3.48 21.69 40.01
C ALA A 175 -3.54 20.26 39.48
N GLN A 176 -3.27 19.33 40.39
CA GLN A 176 -3.66 17.93 40.32
C GLN A 176 -5.18 17.82 40.09
N SER A 177 -5.61 16.88 39.23
CA SER A 177 -6.91 16.23 39.40
C SER A 177 -6.85 14.81 38.88
N GLU A 178 -6.87 13.89 39.85
CA GLU A 178 -7.11 12.46 39.71
C GLU A 178 -8.50 12.16 39.10
N SER A 179 -8.69 10.87 38.80
CA SER A 179 -9.97 10.13 38.81
C SER A 179 -10.80 10.23 37.52
N GLU A 180 -11.50 9.21 37.00
CA GLU A 180 -12.01 7.95 37.55
C GLU A 180 -12.15 6.89 36.44
N ASP A 181 -11.98 5.65 36.87
CA ASP A 181 -12.50 4.42 36.27
C ASP A 181 -13.92 4.55 35.70
N LYS A 182 -14.12 4.08 34.47
CA LYS A 182 -15.39 3.45 34.07
C LYS A 182 -15.16 2.21 33.22
N ALA A 183 -15.14 1.09 33.93
CA ALA A 183 -15.59 -0.19 33.42
C ALA A 183 -17.05 -0.09 32.95
N ASN A 184 -17.31 -0.52 31.72
CA ASN A 184 -18.61 -0.91 31.18
C ASN A 184 -18.31 -1.49 29.78
N ASP A 185 -18.89 -2.57 29.29
CA ASP A 185 -19.84 -3.55 29.80
C ASP A 185 -19.77 -4.67 28.76
N GLU A 186 -19.58 -5.91 29.19
CA GLU A 186 -19.59 -7.06 28.30
C GLU A 186 -21.03 -7.28 27.81
N VAL A 187 -21.28 -7.07 26.52
CA VAL A 187 -22.49 -7.60 25.87
C VAL A 187 -22.06 -8.68 24.89
N SER A 188 -22.17 -9.92 25.37
CA SER A 188 -22.25 -11.13 24.57
C SER A 188 -23.57 -11.15 23.81
N GLU A 189 -23.54 -11.18 22.48
CA GLU A 189 -24.65 -11.70 21.69
C GLU A 189 -24.11 -12.84 20.82
N GLU A 190 -24.35 -14.04 21.33
CA GLU A 190 -24.40 -15.28 20.56
C GLU A 190 -25.55 -15.13 19.54
N ASP A 191 -25.25 -15.14 18.24
CA ASP A 191 -26.28 -15.35 17.22
C ASP A 191 -25.90 -16.55 16.33
N ASP A 192 -26.27 -17.70 16.87
CA ASP A 192 -27.10 -18.73 16.24
C ASP A 192 -27.36 -18.65 14.71
N ARG A 193 -27.10 -19.78 14.05
CA ARG A 193 -27.78 -20.33 12.85
C ARG A 193 -27.36 -19.68 11.51
N GLU A 194 -27.22 -20.41 10.41
CA GLU A 194 -28.08 -21.51 9.93
C GLU A 194 -27.32 -22.37 8.90
N ASP A 195 -27.41 -23.68 9.06
CA ASP A 195 -27.06 -24.69 8.06
C ASP A 195 -27.84 -24.43 6.76
N GLY A 196 -27.12 -24.25 5.65
CA GLY A 196 -27.70 -24.01 4.33
C GLY A 196 -27.15 -24.95 3.27
N GLU A 197 -27.67 -26.18 3.29
CA GLU A 197 -27.94 -27.11 2.18
C GLU A 197 -26.96 -27.15 0.98
N THR A 198 -26.23 -28.26 0.91
CA THR A 198 -25.56 -28.81 -0.27
C THR A 198 -26.57 -29.19 -1.36
N GLU A 199 -26.47 -28.56 -2.54
CA GLU A 199 -27.18 -29.05 -3.74
C GLU A 199 -26.44 -30.25 -4.37
N PRO A 200 -27.18 -31.24 -4.92
CA PRO A 200 -26.62 -32.46 -5.47
C PRO A 200 -26.09 -32.29 -6.89
N GLU A 201 -25.00 -33.01 -7.18
CA GLU A 201 -24.39 -33.14 -8.49
C GLU A 201 -25.38 -33.72 -9.51
N GLY A 202 -25.72 -32.92 -10.53
CA GLY A 202 -26.44 -33.36 -11.71
C GLY A 202 -25.49 -34.02 -12.70
N GLU A 203 -25.48 -35.36 -12.67
CA GLU A 203 -24.94 -36.26 -13.67
C GLU A 203 -25.74 -36.08 -14.98
N TRP A 204 -25.12 -35.51 -16.03
CA TRP A 204 -25.71 -35.46 -17.37
C TRP A 204 -24.99 -36.48 -18.26
N ASP A 205 -25.52 -37.69 -18.32
CA ASP A 205 -25.27 -38.64 -19.40
C ASP A 205 -26.26 -38.40 -20.54
N GLU A 206 -25.74 -38.08 -21.73
CA GLU A 206 -25.94 -38.79 -23.02
C GLU A 206 -25.31 -38.06 -24.21
#